data_AF-A0A2I0TZI9-F1
#
_entry.id   AF-A0A2I0TZI9-F1
#
_cell.length_a   1.000
_cell.length_b   1.000
_cell.length_c   1.000
_cell.angle_alpha   90.00
_cell.angle_beta   90.00
_cell.angle_gamma   90.00
#
_symmetry.space_group_name_H-M   'P 1'
#
loop_
_entity.id
_entity.type
_entity.pdbx_description
1 polymer ?
#
loop_
_entity_poly.entity_id
_entity_poly.type
_entity_poly.pdbx_seq_one_letter_code
_entity_poly.pdbx_strand_id
1 'polypeptide(L)'
;MFKAEILNAFFASIFNSRTSYPQGVQPSGLEDKDREQNNPPIIQEEVVNDFLMPLDTQKSMGLDGIHPRVHRELAGELTKPLSIIYQQSWSTGEVPDDWRVANVTPIYKKGQKEDLGNCRPVRLTLVPGKIMERIILSELSRQVQGSQGIRASQHGFMKGRFCLTNLISFYDHVTHLLDAGKAVDVVYLDFGMAFDTIPHSVLLEKLGNHGIDKWPSLKVISTMSVGFDHLALDEIKKRGIRVGYTPDVLTDATAELSVALLLAACRRLPEAVEQVKNGGWTTWKPLWMCGYGLSDSTVGIIGLGRIGQAVARRLKPFGVKKFLYSGSHPKPENAAEFEAEFVPLTRLAEESDFVVVTCALTPATQGMCNKGFFARMKKTSVFINTSRGAVVNQEDLYDALTQGQIAAAGLDVTTPEPLPTDHPLLSLKNCVILPHVGSATYATRSTMAVLAANNLLAGLRGEPMPHELQL
;
A
#
# COMPACT_ATOMS: atom_id res chain seq x y z
N MET A 1 -7.25 20.82 8.12
CA MET A 1 -7.31 20.57 6.67
C MET A 1 -5.94 20.84 6.02
N PHE A 2 -5.44 22.08 6.04
CA PHE A 2 -4.20 22.49 5.34
C PHE A 2 -2.91 21.71 5.66
N LYS A 3 -2.64 21.33 6.92
CA LYS A 3 -1.36 20.69 7.32
C LYS A 3 -1.27 19.20 6.95
N ALA A 4 -2.39 18.49 6.93
CA ALA A 4 -2.44 17.07 6.57
C ALA A 4 -2.35 16.88 5.04
N GLU A 5 -2.96 17.78 4.27
CA GLU A 5 -2.85 17.80 2.81
C GLU A 5 -1.43 18.17 2.34
N ILE A 6 -0.74 19.08 3.04
CA ILE A 6 0.68 19.41 2.78
C ILE A 6 1.59 18.21 3.04
N LEU A 7 1.37 17.47 4.12
CA LEU A 7 2.12 16.25 4.44
C LEU A 7 1.84 15.12 3.44
N ASN A 8 0.57 14.93 3.05
CA ASN A 8 0.18 13.89 2.09
C ASN A 8 0.71 14.20 0.67
N ALA A 9 0.70 15.47 0.25
CA ALA A 9 1.27 15.92 -1.01
C ALA A 9 2.81 15.80 -1.04
N PHE A 10 3.49 16.06 0.08
CA PHE A 10 4.94 15.92 0.23
C PHE A 10 5.40 14.46 0.18
N PHE A 11 4.66 13.52 0.77
CA PHE A 11 5.00 12.10 0.70
C PHE A 11 4.60 11.47 -0.64
N ALA A 12 3.47 11.87 -1.24
CA ALA A 12 3.07 11.41 -2.57
C ALA A 12 4.03 11.88 -3.69
N SER A 13 4.70 13.03 -3.54
CA SER A 13 5.67 13.55 -4.52
C SER A 13 7.02 12.83 -4.49
N ILE A 14 7.37 12.16 -3.38
CA ILE A 14 8.62 11.40 -3.25
C ILE A 14 8.58 10.10 -4.08
N PHE A 15 7.39 9.57 -4.34
CA PHE A 15 7.22 8.27 -5.04
C PHE A 15 6.75 8.40 -6.50
N ASN A 16 6.34 9.59 -6.96
CA ASN A 16 5.82 9.82 -8.31
C ASN A 16 6.58 10.95 -9.03
N SER A 17 7.58 10.56 -9.83
CA SER A 17 8.35 11.35 -10.83
C SER A 17 9.48 12.30 -10.35
N ARG A 18 10.53 12.37 -11.18
CA ARG A 18 11.79 13.13 -10.96
C ARG A 18 11.51 14.62 -10.66
N THR A 19 11.88 15.01 -9.44
CA THR A 19 12.08 16.36 -8.89
C THR A 19 12.01 17.57 -9.82
N SER A 20 11.13 18.52 -9.50
CA SER A 20 11.43 19.96 -9.49
C SER A 20 10.39 20.73 -8.66
N TYR A 21 10.81 21.34 -7.56
CA TYR A 21 10.00 22.27 -6.75
C TYR A 21 10.28 23.72 -7.16
N PRO A 22 9.26 24.54 -7.51
CA PRO A 22 9.33 26.00 -7.42
C PRO A 22 8.94 26.45 -6.01
N GLN A 23 9.63 27.49 -5.53
CA GLN A 23 9.52 28.06 -4.19
C GLN A 23 8.17 28.78 -3.94
N GLY A 24 7.65 28.60 -2.72
CA GLY A 24 7.04 29.69 -1.95
C GLY A 24 5.51 29.75 -1.88
N VAL A 25 4.91 29.15 -0.86
CA VAL A 25 3.86 29.76 -0.02
C VAL A 25 3.94 29.14 1.39
N GLN A 26 4.29 29.95 2.40
CA GLN A 26 4.25 29.55 3.82
C GLN A 26 2.84 29.77 4.40
N PRO A 27 2.30 28.85 5.22
CA PRO A 27 1.24 29.17 6.15
C PRO A 27 1.80 29.87 7.40
N SER A 28 1.20 31.02 7.70
CA SER A 28 1.52 31.93 8.79
C SER A 28 1.53 31.27 10.17
N GLY A 29 2.61 31.53 10.92
CA GLY A 29 2.80 31.06 12.29
C GLY A 29 4.25 30.80 12.69
N LEU A 30 5.22 31.47 12.07
CA LEU A 30 6.63 31.44 12.45
C LEU A 30 7.10 32.89 12.47
N GLU A 31 7.36 33.42 13.67
CA GLU A 31 8.03 34.69 13.82
C GLU A 31 9.40 34.63 13.12
N ASP A 32 9.63 35.61 12.24
CA ASP A 32 10.89 35.84 11.55
C ASP A 32 12.02 36.00 12.58
N LYS A 33 12.96 35.07 12.57
CA LYS A 33 14.33 35.33 13.01
C LYS A 33 15.28 34.94 11.89
N ASP A 34 15.78 35.98 11.23
CA ASP A 34 16.99 36.08 10.40
C ASP A 34 17.23 34.98 9.37
N ARG A 35 16.73 35.22 8.14
CA ARG A 35 17.26 34.57 6.93
C ARG A 35 18.63 35.16 6.62
N GLU A 36 19.70 34.48 7.04
CA GLU A 36 21.02 34.71 6.44
C GLU A 36 20.97 34.36 4.94
N GLN A 37 21.42 35.30 4.10
CA GLN A 37 21.55 35.11 2.65
C GLN A 37 22.62 34.05 2.34
N ASN A 38 22.19 32.91 1.79
CA ASN A 38 23.09 31.84 1.32
C ASN A 38 23.81 32.27 0.03
N ASN A 39 25.08 32.68 0.15
CA ASN A 39 25.96 32.86 -1.02
C ASN A 39 26.39 31.48 -1.59
N PRO A 40 26.54 31.35 -2.92
CA PRO A 40 27.04 30.13 -3.54
C PRO A 40 28.47 29.81 -3.06
N PRO A 41 28.82 28.53 -2.89
CA PRO A 41 30.15 28.14 -2.46
C PRO A 41 31.21 28.53 -3.48
N ILE A 42 32.30 29.12 -2.98
CA ILE A 42 33.49 29.42 -3.78
C ILE A 42 34.47 28.26 -3.58
N ILE A 43 34.77 27.52 -4.64
CA ILE A 43 35.72 26.40 -4.63
C ILE A 43 37.11 26.95 -4.88
N GLN A 44 37.82 27.27 -3.79
CA GLN A 44 39.18 27.80 -3.82
C GLN A 44 40.23 26.68 -3.80
N GLU A 45 41.48 27.04 -4.06
CA GLU A 45 42.63 26.13 -4.08
C GLU A 45 42.74 25.35 -2.76
N GLU A 46 42.58 26.03 -1.63
CA GLU A 46 42.67 25.44 -0.30
C GLU A 46 41.66 24.29 -0.11
N VAL A 47 40.43 24.49 -0.58
CA VAL A 47 39.36 23.47 -0.52
C VAL A 47 39.75 22.26 -1.34
N VAL A 48 40.29 22.43 -2.55
CA VAL A 48 40.67 21.31 -3.40
C VAL A 48 41.84 20.52 -2.79
N ASN A 49 42.82 21.23 -2.22
CA ASN A 49 43.95 20.62 -1.55
C ASN A 49 43.54 19.75 -0.35
N ASP A 50 42.54 20.21 0.43
CA ASP A 50 41.98 19.47 1.58
C ASP A 50 41.38 18.11 1.19
N PHE A 51 40.94 17.93 -0.06
CA PHE A 51 40.45 16.65 -0.56
C PHE A 51 41.50 15.84 -1.34
N LEU A 52 42.53 16.46 -1.89
CA LEU A 52 43.66 15.81 -2.57
C LEU A 52 44.64 15.15 -1.59
N MET A 53 45.05 15.87 -0.54
CA MET A 53 46.02 15.38 0.43
C MET A 53 45.62 14.07 1.14
N PRO A 54 44.36 13.87 1.58
CA PRO A 54 43.94 12.63 2.23
C PRO A 54 43.56 11.49 1.27
N LEU A 55 43.83 11.58 -0.03
CA LEU A 55 43.48 10.52 -1.01
C LEU A 55 44.17 9.18 -0.72
N ASP A 56 43.42 8.14 -0.38
CA ASP A 56 43.97 6.81 -0.11
C ASP A 56 44.81 6.27 -1.29
N THR A 57 46.12 6.15 -1.05
CA THR A 57 47.12 5.74 -2.05
C THR A 57 47.19 4.24 -2.28
N GLN A 58 46.33 3.45 -1.62
CA GLN A 58 46.19 2.01 -1.86
C GLN A 58 44.98 1.69 -2.75
N LYS A 59 44.19 2.70 -3.16
CA LYS A 59 43.03 2.51 -4.04
C LYS A 59 43.43 2.38 -5.50
N SER A 60 42.61 1.64 -6.25
CA SER A 60 42.73 1.46 -7.69
C SER A 60 42.78 2.78 -8.47
N MET A 61 43.48 2.76 -9.60
CA MET A 61 43.61 3.87 -10.54
C MET A 61 42.24 4.34 -11.08
N GLY A 62 42.17 5.59 -11.52
CA GLY A 62 41.04 6.11 -12.28
C GLY A 62 40.92 5.47 -13.67
N LEU A 63 39.85 5.81 -14.40
CA LEU A 63 39.64 5.35 -15.78
C LEU A 63 40.70 5.89 -16.76
N ASP A 64 41.37 6.97 -16.38
CA ASP A 64 42.53 7.58 -17.04
C ASP A 64 43.83 6.81 -16.79
N GLY A 65 43.80 5.76 -15.96
CA GLY A 65 44.99 5.03 -15.54
C GLY A 65 45.85 5.79 -14.53
N ILE A 66 45.38 6.91 -13.99
CA ILE A 66 46.15 7.72 -13.04
C ILE A 66 45.85 7.25 -11.61
N HIS A 67 46.90 6.98 -10.85
CA HIS A 67 46.79 6.53 -9.46
C HIS A 67 46.43 7.70 -8.53
N PRO A 68 45.58 7.51 -7.50
CA PRO A 68 45.38 8.49 -6.42
C PRO A 68 46.67 9.02 -5.78
N ARG A 69 47.77 8.25 -5.88
CA ARG A 69 49.10 8.63 -5.38
C ARG A 69 49.70 9.77 -6.18
N VAL A 70 49.55 9.74 -7.51
CA VAL A 70 50.01 10.80 -8.41
C VAL A 70 49.27 12.11 -8.10
N HIS A 71 47.95 12.03 -7.89
CA HIS A 71 47.16 13.20 -7.52
C HIS A 71 47.54 13.80 -6.16
N ARG A 72 47.89 12.96 -5.18
CA ARG A 72 48.38 13.41 -3.87
C ARG A 72 49.77 14.04 -3.95
N GLU A 73 50.72 13.39 -4.62
CA GLU A 73 52.10 13.87 -4.72
C GLU A 73 52.21 15.15 -5.56
N LEU A 74 51.35 15.32 -6.57
CA LEU A 74 51.27 16.52 -7.42
C LEU A 74 50.21 17.52 -6.96
N ALA A 75 49.70 17.40 -5.74
CA ALA A 75 48.60 18.25 -5.27
C ALA A 75 48.94 19.76 -5.36
N GLY A 76 50.20 20.16 -5.11
CA GLY A 76 50.63 21.56 -5.23
C GLY A 76 50.45 22.14 -6.65
N GLU A 77 50.60 21.32 -7.68
CA GLU A 77 50.44 21.75 -9.08
C GLU A 77 49.02 21.55 -9.60
N LEU A 78 48.30 20.57 -9.07
CA LEU A 78 46.95 20.21 -9.51
C LEU A 78 45.84 21.04 -8.87
N THR A 79 46.11 21.60 -7.69
CA THR A 79 45.09 22.31 -6.91
C THR A 79 44.50 23.51 -7.66
N LYS A 80 45.35 24.34 -8.25
CA LYS A 80 44.95 25.54 -9.02
C LYS A 80 44.13 25.23 -10.28
N PRO A 81 44.56 24.36 -11.20
CA PRO A 81 43.75 24.04 -12.37
C PRO A 81 42.44 23.34 -11.97
N LEU A 82 42.44 22.49 -10.95
CA LEU A 82 41.21 21.81 -10.49
C LEU A 82 40.23 22.77 -9.81
N SER A 83 40.67 23.76 -9.04
CA SER A 83 39.78 24.75 -8.43
C SER A 83 39.05 25.58 -9.49
N ILE A 84 39.76 25.98 -10.56
CA ILE A 84 39.17 26.68 -11.72
C ILE A 84 38.10 25.80 -12.37
N ILE A 85 38.43 24.55 -12.68
CA ILE A 85 37.50 23.62 -13.34
C ILE A 85 36.28 23.37 -12.44
N TYR A 86 36.47 23.09 -11.15
CA TYR A 86 35.37 22.85 -10.23
C TYR A 86 34.47 24.06 -10.05
N GLN A 87 35.06 25.26 -9.91
CA GLN A 87 34.31 26.50 -9.78
C GLN A 87 33.51 26.78 -11.05
N GLN A 88 34.12 26.62 -12.22
CA GLN A 88 33.43 26.80 -13.50
C GLN A 88 32.30 25.79 -13.65
N SER A 89 32.56 24.51 -13.37
CA SER A 89 31.55 23.46 -13.44
C SER A 89 30.40 23.65 -12.46
N TRP A 90 30.68 24.20 -11.27
CA TRP A 90 29.63 24.57 -10.33
C TRP A 90 28.80 25.75 -10.84
N SER A 91 29.44 26.77 -11.40
CA SER A 91 28.77 27.96 -11.92
C SER A 91 27.97 27.72 -13.20
N THR A 92 28.40 26.81 -14.07
CA THR A 92 27.73 26.50 -15.36
C THR A 92 26.80 25.29 -15.29
N GLY A 93 26.97 24.42 -14.30
CA GLY A 93 26.29 23.12 -14.24
C GLY A 93 26.86 22.07 -15.22
N GLU A 94 27.99 22.36 -15.86
CA GLU A 94 28.62 21.47 -16.84
C GLU A 94 29.94 20.91 -16.29
N VAL A 95 30.12 19.60 -16.35
CA VAL A 95 31.39 18.94 -15.96
C VAL A 95 32.10 18.39 -17.20
N PRO A 96 33.44 18.28 -17.19
CA PRO A 96 34.17 17.65 -18.29
C PRO A 96 33.60 16.28 -18.65
N ASP A 97 33.44 16.00 -19.95
CA ASP A 97 32.76 14.79 -20.41
C ASP A 97 33.43 13.50 -19.90
N ASP A 98 34.75 13.49 -19.83
CA ASP A 98 35.52 12.35 -19.31
C ASP A 98 35.16 12.03 -17.85
N TRP A 99 34.76 13.01 -17.05
CA TRP A 99 34.38 12.83 -15.65
C TRP A 99 32.98 12.26 -15.48
N ARG A 100 32.17 12.24 -16.55
CA ARG A 100 30.83 11.63 -16.59
C ARG A 100 30.89 10.14 -16.90
N VAL A 101 32.04 9.63 -17.37
CA VAL A 101 32.22 8.23 -17.72
C VAL A 101 32.52 7.41 -16.47
N ALA A 102 31.86 6.26 -16.33
CA ALA A 102 32.07 5.31 -15.24
C ALA A 102 32.11 3.89 -15.78
N ASN A 103 33.13 3.10 -15.43
CA ASN A 103 33.10 1.67 -15.69
C ASN A 103 32.29 0.99 -14.58
N VAL A 104 31.19 0.34 -14.95
CA VAL A 104 30.30 -0.34 -14.01
C VAL A 104 30.52 -1.83 -14.13
N THR A 105 31.24 -2.41 -13.18
CA THR A 105 31.46 -3.86 -13.13
C THR A 105 30.48 -4.50 -12.14
N PRO A 106 29.65 -5.45 -12.57
CA PRO A 106 28.82 -6.22 -11.65
C PRO A 106 29.71 -7.16 -10.84
N ILE A 107 29.71 -7.00 -9.52
CA ILE A 107 30.36 -7.91 -8.58
C ILE A 107 29.29 -8.78 -7.94
N TYR A 108 29.39 -10.08 -8.18
CA TYR A 108 28.52 -11.08 -7.57
C TYR A 108 28.64 -11.07 -6.04
N LYS A 109 27.49 -11.10 -5.35
CA LYS A 109 27.42 -11.22 -3.88
C LYS A 109 27.23 -12.67 -3.42
N LYS A 110 26.08 -13.29 -3.73
CA LYS A 110 25.69 -14.70 -3.44
C LYS A 110 24.39 -15.06 -4.18
N GLY A 111 24.08 -16.33 -4.44
CA GLY A 111 22.86 -16.78 -5.16
C GLY A 111 23.12 -17.39 -6.54
N GLN A 112 22.10 -17.55 -7.38
CA GLN A 112 22.31 -18.00 -8.78
C GLN A 112 23.04 -16.90 -9.56
N LYS A 113 24.09 -17.27 -10.32
CA LYS A 113 24.95 -16.31 -11.04
C LYS A 113 24.27 -15.73 -12.28
N GLU A 114 23.25 -16.42 -12.78
CA GLU A 114 22.45 -16.08 -13.96
C GLU A 114 21.41 -14.98 -13.64
N ASP A 115 21.10 -14.78 -12.36
CA ASP A 115 20.19 -13.74 -11.89
C ASP A 115 20.97 -12.43 -11.60
N LEU A 116 20.71 -11.42 -12.43
CA LEU A 116 21.33 -10.09 -12.34
C LEU A 116 21.02 -9.38 -11.02
N GLY A 117 19.96 -9.75 -10.30
CA GLY A 117 19.61 -9.21 -8.97
C GLY A 117 20.62 -9.57 -7.87
N ASN A 118 21.47 -10.58 -8.10
CA ASN A 118 22.47 -11.06 -7.14
C ASN A 118 23.85 -10.40 -7.29
N CYS A 119 23.98 -9.40 -8.16
CA CYS A 119 25.18 -8.62 -8.38
C CYS A 119 25.05 -7.20 -7.82
N ARG A 120 26.12 -6.65 -7.22
CA ARG A 120 26.21 -5.21 -6.93
C ARG A 120 27.03 -4.51 -8.01
N PRO A 121 26.58 -3.36 -8.53
CA PRO A 121 27.42 -2.54 -9.39
C PRO A 121 28.53 -1.90 -8.56
N VAL A 122 29.79 -2.04 -8.98
CA VAL A 122 30.90 -1.23 -8.49
C VAL A 122 31.33 -0.29 -9.60
N ARG A 123 31.34 1.02 -9.30
CA ARG A 123 31.66 2.08 -10.26
C ARG A 123 33.10 2.55 -10.05
N LEU A 124 33.90 2.47 -11.11
CA LEU A 124 35.19 3.15 -11.20
C LEU A 124 34.98 4.45 -11.97
N THR A 125 35.20 5.58 -11.28
CA THR A 125 35.18 6.94 -11.83
C THR A 125 36.55 7.59 -11.68
N LEU A 126 36.82 8.62 -12.47
CA LEU A 126 38.05 9.41 -12.42
C LEU A 126 38.25 10.04 -11.04
N VAL A 127 39.51 10.08 -10.58
CA VAL A 127 39.87 10.59 -9.25
C VAL A 127 39.47 12.07 -9.10
N PRO A 128 39.73 12.98 -10.06
CA PRO A 128 39.24 14.35 -10.00
C PRO A 128 37.71 14.48 -9.90
N GLY A 129 36.95 13.61 -10.58
CA GLY A 129 35.49 13.59 -10.49
C GLY A 129 34.99 13.19 -9.10
N LYS A 130 35.63 12.19 -8.46
CA LYS A 130 35.32 11.81 -7.07
C LYS A 130 35.63 12.91 -6.07
N ILE A 131 36.69 13.68 -6.29
CA ILE A 131 37.04 14.82 -5.43
C ILE A 131 35.97 15.90 -5.55
N MET A 132 35.54 16.23 -6.77
CA MET A 132 34.45 17.17 -7.00
C MET A 132 33.15 16.73 -6.32
N GLU A 133 32.78 15.46 -6.46
CA GLU A 133 31.60 14.88 -5.78
C GLU A 133 31.69 15.05 -4.26
N ARG A 134 32.86 14.81 -3.67
CA ARG A 134 33.07 14.97 -2.23
C ARG A 134 33.02 16.43 -1.77
N ILE A 135 33.54 17.37 -2.56
CA ILE A 135 33.45 18.81 -2.28
C ILE A 135 31.98 19.25 -2.32
N ILE A 136 31.25 18.88 -3.38
CA ILE A 136 29.81 19.19 -3.50
C ILE A 136 29.02 18.57 -2.36
N LEU A 137 29.26 17.29 -2.05
CA LEU A 137 28.58 16.61 -0.96
C LEU A 137 28.86 17.28 0.39
N SER A 138 30.10 17.69 0.63
CA SER A 138 30.50 18.40 1.85
C SER A 138 29.74 19.73 1.99
N GLU A 139 29.63 20.48 0.90
CA GLU A 139 28.98 21.78 0.90
C GLU A 139 27.46 21.69 0.99
N LEU A 140 26.83 20.78 0.24
CA LEU A 140 25.41 20.48 0.39
C LEU A 140 25.08 20.00 1.80
N SER A 141 25.93 19.15 2.39
CA SER A 141 25.78 18.71 3.77
C SER A 141 25.86 19.88 4.75
N ARG A 142 26.81 20.80 4.55
CA ARG A 142 26.97 22.01 5.36
C ARG A 142 25.75 22.92 5.26
N GLN A 143 25.24 23.17 4.06
CA GLN A 143 24.06 24.01 3.83
C GLN A 143 22.78 23.37 4.41
N VAL A 144 22.58 22.07 4.20
CA VAL A 144 21.40 21.35 4.74
C VAL A 144 21.42 21.34 6.28
N GLN A 145 22.61 21.27 6.88
CA GLN A 145 22.78 21.36 8.34
C GLN A 145 22.62 22.80 8.88
N GLY A 146 23.05 23.82 8.12
CA GLY A 146 22.95 25.22 8.52
C GLY A 146 21.58 25.88 8.28
N SER A 147 20.83 25.47 7.25
CA SER A 147 19.59 26.14 6.79
C SER A 147 18.30 25.64 7.44
N GLN A 148 18.36 25.04 8.64
CA GLN A 148 17.24 24.38 9.35
C GLN A 148 16.61 23.17 8.63
N GLY A 149 17.18 22.68 7.53
CA GLY A 149 16.64 21.55 6.75
C GLY A 149 16.74 20.19 7.45
N ILE A 150 17.81 19.96 8.21
CA ILE A 150 17.95 18.83 9.12
C ILE A 150 18.16 19.40 10.52
N ARG A 151 17.21 19.15 11.43
CA ARG A 151 17.34 19.60 12.82
C ARG A 151 18.49 18.85 13.49
N ALA A 152 19.23 19.52 14.36
CA ALA A 152 20.30 18.88 15.13
C ALA A 152 19.82 17.68 15.98
N SER A 153 18.51 17.60 16.27
CA SER A 153 17.86 16.48 16.96
C SER A 153 17.48 15.30 16.07
N GLN A 154 17.71 15.37 14.75
CA GLN A 154 17.33 14.32 13.81
C GLN A 154 18.34 13.17 13.81
N HIS A 155 17.85 11.96 13.58
CA HIS A 155 18.65 10.74 13.50
C HIS A 155 18.46 10.04 12.15
N GLY A 156 19.38 9.16 11.79
CA GLY A 156 19.40 8.39 10.54
C GLY A 156 20.25 9.03 9.44
N PHE A 157 20.09 10.34 9.21
CA PHE A 157 20.80 11.09 8.15
C PHE A 157 21.98 11.93 8.65
N MET A 158 22.32 11.83 9.94
CA MET A 158 23.41 12.60 10.55
C MET A 158 24.58 11.68 10.95
N LYS A 159 25.80 12.14 10.70
CA LYS A 159 27.03 11.40 11.07
C LYS A 159 27.03 11.13 12.58
N GLY A 160 27.17 9.87 12.96
CA GLY A 160 27.18 9.44 14.37
C GLY A 160 25.79 9.37 15.04
N ARG A 161 24.71 9.71 14.33
CA ARG A 161 23.33 9.59 14.83
C ARG A 161 22.54 8.62 13.97
N PHE A 162 22.60 7.35 14.32
CA PHE A 162 21.88 6.28 13.63
C PHE A 162 20.44 6.17 14.13
N CYS A 163 19.58 5.42 13.41
CA CYS A 163 18.21 5.15 13.87
C CYS A 163 18.20 4.55 15.29
N LEU A 164 19.20 3.73 15.62
CA LEU A 164 19.36 3.17 16.96
C LEU A 164 19.65 4.24 18.02
N THR A 165 20.45 5.26 17.71
CA THR A 165 20.69 6.34 18.66
C THR A 165 19.48 7.26 18.81
N ASN A 166 18.56 7.26 17.83
CA ASN A 166 17.28 7.96 17.95
C ASN A 166 16.44 7.34 19.05
N LEU A 167 16.39 6.00 19.00
CA LEU A 167 15.64 5.21 19.96
C LEU A 167 16.23 5.39 21.36
N ILE A 168 17.56 5.36 21.49
CA ILE A 168 18.25 5.61 22.76
C ILE A 168 17.98 7.02 23.27
N SER A 169 18.12 8.06 22.43
CA SER A 169 17.86 9.46 22.82
C SER A 169 16.39 9.68 23.18
N PHE A 170 15.47 9.00 22.51
CA PHE A 170 14.05 9.03 22.80
C PHE A 170 13.76 8.42 24.18
N TYR A 171 14.30 7.22 24.45
CA TYR A 171 14.13 6.58 25.75
C TYR A 171 14.73 7.42 26.87
N ASP A 172 15.94 7.96 26.69
CA ASP A 172 16.58 8.85 27.66
C ASP A 172 15.71 10.08 27.97
N HIS A 173 15.15 10.73 26.95
CA HIS A 173 14.27 11.88 27.12
C HIS A 173 12.95 11.53 27.81
N VAL A 174 12.33 10.42 27.44
CA VAL A 174 11.09 9.92 28.05
C VAL A 174 11.33 9.55 29.52
N THR A 175 12.42 8.83 29.80
CA THR A 175 12.80 8.46 31.16
C THR A 175 13.04 9.68 32.03
N HIS A 176 13.77 10.69 31.54
CA HIS A 176 13.98 11.93 32.27
C HIS A 176 12.67 12.70 32.54
N LEU A 177 11.72 12.70 31.60
CA LEU A 177 10.41 13.36 31.79
C LEU A 177 9.52 12.60 32.79
N LEU A 178 9.58 11.27 32.78
CA LEU A 178 8.92 10.41 33.76
C LEU A 178 9.49 10.61 35.17
N ASP A 179 10.82 10.66 35.30
CA ASP A 179 11.50 10.91 36.58
C ASP A 179 11.14 12.30 37.14
N ALA A 180 10.87 13.27 36.27
CA ALA A 180 10.41 14.61 36.65
C ALA A 180 8.89 14.71 36.92
N GLY A 181 8.14 13.59 36.88
CA GLY A 181 6.72 13.53 37.17
C GLY A 181 5.82 14.24 36.16
N LYS A 182 6.30 14.50 34.94
CA LYS A 182 5.53 15.18 33.89
C LYS A 182 4.73 14.17 33.08
N ALA A 183 3.50 14.53 32.71
CA ALA A 183 2.71 13.74 31.77
C ALA A 183 3.35 13.79 30.38
N VAL A 184 3.57 12.62 29.77
CA VAL A 184 4.15 12.49 28.44
C VAL A 184 3.16 11.75 27.55
N ASP A 185 2.52 12.47 26.64
CA ASP A 185 1.74 11.89 25.55
C ASP A 185 2.64 11.71 24.33
N VAL A 186 2.89 10.47 23.92
CA VAL A 186 3.68 10.15 22.73
C VAL A 186 2.76 9.64 21.63
N VAL A 187 2.82 10.28 20.46
CA VAL A 187 2.25 9.73 19.22
C VAL A 187 3.39 9.19 18.37
N TYR A 188 3.49 7.87 18.29
CA TYR A 188 4.37 7.18 17.36
C TYR A 188 3.54 6.77 16.15
N LEU A 189 3.81 7.38 14.99
CA LEU A 189 3.18 6.99 13.74
C LEU A 189 4.09 5.97 13.05
N ASP A 190 3.69 4.70 13.08
CA ASP A 190 4.36 3.64 12.35
C ASP A 190 3.67 3.40 11.01
N PHE A 191 4.46 3.51 9.93
CA PHE A 191 4.02 3.35 8.54
C PHE A 191 3.88 1.86 8.21
N GLY A 192 2.70 1.32 8.47
CA GLY A 192 2.33 -0.05 8.14
C GLY A 192 2.11 -0.30 6.64
N MET A 193 3.20 -0.41 5.88
CA MET A 193 3.42 -1.49 4.90
C MET A 193 4.29 -2.62 5.54
N ALA A 194 4.71 -2.45 6.79
CA ALA A 194 5.62 -3.37 7.49
C ALA A 194 4.92 -4.42 8.37
N PHE A 195 3.64 -4.25 8.70
CA PHE A 195 2.94 -5.13 9.66
C PHE A 195 2.19 -6.30 9.01
N ASP A 196 2.00 -6.30 7.69
CA ASP A 196 1.25 -7.35 6.99
C ASP A 196 2.04 -8.68 6.86
N THR A 197 3.27 -8.75 7.36
CA THR A 197 4.19 -9.91 7.22
C THR A 197 4.48 -10.65 8.53
N ILE A 198 3.89 -10.27 9.67
CA ILE A 198 4.16 -10.91 10.96
C ILE A 198 2.91 -11.66 11.44
N PRO A 199 2.99 -12.95 11.81
CA PRO A 199 1.87 -13.67 12.41
C PRO A 199 1.38 -12.95 13.68
N HIS A 200 0.11 -12.54 13.67
CA HIS A 200 -0.48 -11.72 14.74
C HIS A 200 -0.42 -12.39 16.12
N SER A 201 -0.42 -13.74 16.19
CA SER A 201 -0.24 -14.47 17.45
C SER A 201 1.13 -14.21 18.09
N VAL A 202 2.20 -14.18 17.29
CA VAL A 202 3.57 -13.90 17.75
C VAL A 202 3.74 -12.42 18.11
N LEU A 203 3.07 -11.53 17.37
CA LEU A 203 3.06 -10.10 17.68
C LEU A 203 2.34 -9.85 19.02
N LEU A 204 1.15 -10.42 19.22
CA LEU A 204 0.38 -10.29 20.47
C LEU A 204 1.12 -10.93 21.66
N GLU A 205 1.78 -12.07 21.46
CA GLU A 205 2.62 -12.72 22.48
C GLU A 205 3.82 -11.84 22.85
N LYS A 206 4.52 -11.26 21.88
CA LYS A 206 5.65 -10.35 22.14
C LYS A 206 5.19 -9.04 22.79
N LEU A 207 4.08 -8.46 22.36
CA LEU A 207 3.51 -7.26 22.96
C LEU A 207 3.07 -7.53 24.41
N GLY A 208 2.47 -8.69 24.68
CA GLY A 208 2.18 -9.12 26.04
C GLY A 208 3.42 -9.33 26.89
N ASN A 209 4.46 -9.96 26.34
CA ASN A 209 5.75 -10.14 27.03
C ASN A 209 6.50 -8.83 27.30
N HIS A 210 6.14 -7.75 26.60
CA HIS A 210 6.66 -6.39 26.81
C HIS A 210 5.74 -5.50 27.65
N GLY A 211 4.69 -6.03 28.28
CA GLY A 211 3.78 -5.27 29.15
C GLY A 211 2.79 -4.38 28.41
N ILE A 212 2.64 -4.59 27.10
CA ILE A 212 1.75 -3.86 26.16
C ILE A 212 0.43 -4.65 25.96
N ASP A 213 0.12 -5.55 26.87
CA ASP A 213 -1.14 -6.28 27.06
C ASP A 213 -2.20 -5.47 27.83
N LYS A 214 -1.75 -4.45 28.56
CA LYS A 214 -2.58 -3.56 29.37
C LYS A 214 -2.51 -2.14 28.81
N TRP A 215 -3.44 -1.79 27.93
CA TRP A 215 -3.70 -0.42 27.50
C TRP A 215 -4.85 0.18 28.33
N PRO A 216 -4.65 0.58 29.60
CA PRO A 216 -5.74 1.17 30.39
C PRO A 216 -6.19 2.54 29.83
N SER A 217 -5.42 3.14 28.92
CA SER A 217 -5.69 4.44 28.31
C SER A 217 -6.31 4.37 26.91
N LEU A 218 -6.44 3.18 26.28
CA LEU A 218 -7.07 3.07 24.98
C LEU A 218 -8.59 3.28 25.13
N LYS A 219 -9.14 4.31 24.47
CA LYS A 219 -10.55 4.71 24.60
C LYS A 219 -11.38 4.49 23.33
N VAL A 220 -10.74 4.52 22.16
CA VAL A 220 -11.41 4.42 20.87
C VAL A 220 -10.53 3.69 19.85
N ILE A 221 -11.17 2.82 19.07
CA ILE A 221 -10.63 2.23 17.83
C ILE A 221 -11.49 2.74 16.67
N SER A 222 -10.88 3.33 15.65
CA SER A 222 -11.61 3.77 14.45
C SER A 222 -11.06 3.05 13.22
N THR A 223 -11.84 2.12 12.68
CA THR A 223 -11.45 1.34 11.50
C THR A 223 -11.95 2.01 10.23
N MET A 224 -11.09 2.13 9.21
CA MET A 224 -11.45 2.65 7.89
C MET A 224 -12.05 1.54 7.00
N SER A 225 -13.05 0.84 7.52
CA SER A 225 -13.70 -0.29 6.88
C SER A 225 -15.14 -0.46 7.39
N VAL A 226 -15.99 -1.14 6.61
CA VAL A 226 -17.33 -1.56 7.08
C VAL A 226 -17.30 -2.91 7.80
N GLY A 227 -16.50 -3.85 7.30
CA GLY A 227 -16.27 -5.11 8.00
C GLY A 227 -15.30 -4.88 9.16
N PHE A 228 -15.57 -5.54 10.27
CA PHE A 228 -14.89 -5.39 11.55
C PHE A 228 -14.50 -6.76 12.15
N ASP A 229 -14.49 -7.81 11.33
CA ASP A 229 -14.10 -9.17 11.68
C ASP A 229 -12.64 -9.30 12.14
N HIS A 230 -11.79 -8.33 11.77
CA HIS A 230 -10.41 -8.21 12.25
C HIS A 230 -10.30 -7.63 13.67
N LEU A 231 -11.41 -7.21 14.29
CA LEU A 231 -11.45 -6.65 15.64
C LEU A 231 -11.95 -7.69 16.66
N ALA A 232 -11.25 -7.84 17.78
CA ALA A 232 -11.66 -8.69 18.89
C ALA A 232 -12.76 -8.01 19.73
N LEU A 233 -14.00 -7.96 19.20
CA LEU A 233 -15.10 -7.16 19.76
C LEU A 233 -15.40 -7.47 21.24
N ASP A 234 -15.36 -8.74 21.66
CA ASP A 234 -15.61 -9.12 23.04
C ASP A 234 -14.59 -8.51 24.01
N GLU A 235 -13.32 -8.45 23.61
CA GLU A 235 -12.25 -7.87 24.41
C GLU A 235 -12.32 -6.34 24.44
N ILE A 236 -12.62 -5.74 23.28
CA ILE A 236 -12.85 -4.30 23.14
C ILE A 236 -14.01 -3.85 24.03
N LYS A 237 -15.12 -4.59 24.02
CA LYS A 237 -16.31 -4.32 24.84
C LYS A 237 -15.99 -4.43 26.33
N LYS A 238 -15.31 -5.50 26.77
CA LYS A 238 -14.88 -5.69 28.16
C LYS A 238 -14.05 -4.52 28.68
N ARG A 239 -13.24 -3.91 27.80
CA ARG A 239 -12.38 -2.77 28.12
C ARG A 239 -13.09 -1.42 28.01
N GLY A 240 -14.37 -1.38 27.64
CA GLY A 240 -15.10 -0.13 27.45
C GLY A 240 -14.58 0.74 26.30
N ILE A 241 -13.91 0.12 25.32
CA ILE A 241 -13.32 0.82 24.18
C ILE A 241 -14.42 1.04 23.13
N ARG A 242 -14.60 2.28 22.70
CA ARG A 242 -15.58 2.64 21.66
C ARG A 242 -15.04 2.27 20.28
N VAL A 243 -15.92 1.90 19.34
CA VAL A 243 -15.50 1.52 17.97
C VAL A 243 -16.21 2.37 16.94
N GLY A 244 -15.44 3.06 16.11
CA GLY A 244 -15.91 3.71 14.90
C GLY A 244 -15.66 2.86 13.66
N TYR A 245 -16.61 2.85 12.72
CA TYR A 245 -16.50 2.13 11.44
C TYR A 245 -17.11 2.97 10.31
N THR A 246 -16.98 2.52 9.05
CA THR A 246 -17.41 3.30 7.87
C THR A 246 -18.56 2.64 7.09
N PRO A 247 -19.76 2.48 7.67
CA PRO A 247 -20.92 2.02 6.92
C PRO A 247 -21.37 3.08 5.90
N ASP A 248 -22.27 2.67 5.01
CA ASP A 248 -22.98 3.54 4.05
C ASP A 248 -22.10 4.15 2.95
N VAL A 249 -21.04 4.87 3.30
CA VAL A 249 -20.18 5.68 2.42
C VAL A 249 -19.48 4.91 1.29
N LEU A 250 -19.38 3.58 1.41
CA LEU A 250 -18.74 2.69 0.43
C LEU A 250 -19.71 1.74 -0.29
N THR A 251 -21.01 1.85 0.01
CA THR A 251 -22.03 0.89 -0.47
C THR A 251 -22.09 0.87 -1.99
N ASP A 252 -22.19 2.04 -2.62
CA ASP A 252 -22.33 2.14 -4.07
C ASP A 252 -21.07 1.71 -4.80
N ALA A 253 -19.89 2.17 -4.39
CA ALA A 253 -18.62 1.76 -4.98
C ALA A 253 -18.42 0.23 -4.91
N THR A 254 -18.74 -0.39 -3.76
CA THR A 254 -18.61 -1.84 -3.59
C THR A 254 -19.61 -2.62 -4.44
N ALA A 255 -20.84 -2.12 -4.56
CA ALA A 255 -21.85 -2.71 -5.44
C ALA A 255 -21.48 -2.58 -6.92
N GLU A 256 -20.91 -1.45 -7.33
CA GLU A 256 -20.39 -1.22 -8.68
C GLU A 256 -19.28 -2.21 -9.03
N LEU A 257 -18.30 -2.39 -8.13
CA LEU A 257 -17.26 -3.38 -8.35
C LEU A 257 -17.82 -4.81 -8.40
N SER A 258 -18.77 -5.14 -7.52
CA SER A 258 -19.38 -6.47 -7.51
C SER A 258 -20.05 -6.80 -8.85
N VAL A 259 -20.75 -5.83 -9.45
CA VAL A 259 -21.34 -5.98 -10.79
C VAL A 259 -20.27 -6.00 -11.87
N ALA A 260 -19.23 -5.17 -11.79
CA ALA A 260 -18.12 -5.18 -12.75
C ALA A 260 -17.39 -6.53 -12.76
N LEU A 261 -17.12 -7.10 -11.58
CA LEU A 261 -16.50 -8.41 -11.40
C LEU A 261 -17.41 -9.53 -11.93
N LEU A 262 -18.71 -9.46 -11.66
CA LEU A 262 -19.70 -10.38 -12.22
C LEU A 262 -19.66 -10.36 -13.75
N LEU A 263 -19.73 -9.17 -14.36
CA LEU A 263 -19.71 -9.01 -15.81
C LEU A 263 -18.38 -9.47 -16.41
N ALA A 264 -17.25 -9.17 -15.75
CA ALA A 264 -15.93 -9.62 -16.19
C ALA A 264 -15.82 -11.15 -16.23
N ALA A 265 -16.30 -11.82 -15.17
CA ALA A 265 -16.30 -13.27 -15.08
C ALA A 265 -17.27 -13.91 -16.09
N CYS A 266 -18.54 -13.49 -16.12
CA CYS A 266 -19.55 -14.15 -16.96
C CYS A 266 -19.40 -13.87 -18.45
N ARG A 267 -18.83 -12.71 -18.84
CA ARG A 267 -18.53 -12.34 -20.23
C ARG A 267 -17.09 -12.63 -20.63
N ARG A 268 -16.30 -13.29 -19.75
CA ARG A 268 -14.95 -13.77 -20.04
C ARG A 268 -13.99 -12.66 -20.49
N LEU A 269 -14.12 -11.48 -19.90
CA LEU A 269 -13.34 -10.30 -20.32
C LEU A 269 -11.82 -10.51 -20.18
N PRO A 270 -11.27 -11.08 -19.09
CA PRO A 270 -9.83 -11.28 -18.98
C PRO A 270 -9.26 -12.19 -20.07
N GLU A 271 -9.95 -13.32 -20.37
CA GLU A 271 -9.57 -14.20 -21.47
C GLU A 271 -9.62 -13.48 -22.81
N ALA A 272 -10.66 -12.69 -23.07
CA ALA A 272 -10.82 -11.94 -24.30
C ALA A 272 -9.72 -10.88 -24.50
N VAL A 273 -9.40 -10.14 -23.45
CA VAL A 273 -8.30 -9.17 -23.46
C VAL A 273 -6.97 -9.86 -23.76
N GLU A 274 -6.72 -11.01 -23.15
CA GLU A 274 -5.50 -11.78 -23.36
C GLU A 274 -5.38 -12.26 -24.82
N GLN A 275 -6.45 -12.75 -25.44
CA GLN A 275 -6.45 -13.16 -26.84
C GLN A 275 -6.15 -12.01 -27.83
N VAL A 276 -6.51 -10.77 -27.48
CA VAL A 276 -6.11 -9.60 -28.27
C VAL A 276 -4.62 -9.32 -28.11
N LYS A 277 -4.11 -9.35 -26.86
CA LYS A 277 -2.71 -9.04 -26.56
C LYS A 277 -1.72 -10.05 -27.14
N ASN A 278 -2.06 -11.34 -27.13
CA ASN A 278 -1.19 -12.41 -27.59
C ASN A 278 -1.37 -12.79 -29.07
N GLY A 279 -2.21 -12.06 -29.81
CA GLY A 279 -2.45 -12.31 -31.23
C GLY A 279 -3.36 -13.51 -31.53
N GLY A 280 -4.03 -14.10 -30.53
CA GLY A 280 -5.01 -15.17 -30.72
C GLY A 280 -6.28 -14.72 -31.47
N TRP A 281 -6.57 -13.41 -31.46
CA TRP A 281 -7.65 -12.85 -32.27
C TRP A 281 -7.27 -12.72 -33.74
N THR A 282 -7.89 -13.55 -34.58
CA THR A 282 -7.73 -13.50 -36.04
C THR A 282 -8.85 -12.71 -36.73
N THR A 283 -10.10 -13.02 -36.41
CA THR A 283 -11.30 -12.38 -36.95
C THR A 283 -12.49 -12.62 -36.02
N TRP A 284 -13.64 -12.02 -36.31
CA TRP A 284 -14.89 -12.32 -35.63
C TRP A 284 -15.30 -13.78 -35.86
N LYS A 285 -15.69 -14.48 -34.79
CA LYS A 285 -16.08 -15.90 -34.81
C LYS A 285 -17.40 -16.08 -34.05
N PRO A 286 -18.41 -16.74 -34.63
CA PRO A 286 -19.77 -16.80 -34.06
C PRO A 286 -19.88 -17.53 -32.72
N LEU A 287 -18.99 -18.49 -32.45
CA LEU A 287 -19.04 -19.35 -31.25
C LEU A 287 -17.82 -19.18 -30.33
N TRP A 288 -16.95 -18.21 -30.61
CA TRP A 288 -15.71 -18.03 -29.85
C TRP A 288 -15.92 -17.07 -28.68
N MET A 289 -15.48 -17.47 -27.49
CA MET A 289 -15.58 -16.68 -26.26
C MET A 289 -17.00 -16.29 -25.84
N CYS A 290 -18.01 -17.08 -26.24
CA CYS A 290 -19.36 -16.95 -25.68
C CYS A 290 -19.32 -17.14 -24.15
N GLY A 291 -20.11 -16.33 -23.45
CA GLY A 291 -20.27 -16.34 -22.00
C GLY A 291 -21.74 -16.45 -21.60
N TYR A 292 -22.05 -16.20 -20.33
CA TYR A 292 -23.39 -16.35 -19.76
C TYR A 292 -24.04 -14.98 -19.56
N GLY A 293 -25.24 -14.80 -20.10
CA GLY A 293 -26.00 -13.54 -20.02
C GLY A 293 -26.86 -13.43 -18.76
N LEU A 294 -27.14 -12.20 -18.33
CA LEU A 294 -28.02 -11.89 -17.19
C LEU A 294 -29.51 -11.85 -17.55
N SER A 295 -29.85 -11.70 -18.84
CA SER A 295 -31.23 -11.67 -19.29
C SER A 295 -31.92 -13.02 -19.04
N ASP A 296 -33.15 -12.96 -18.51
CA ASP A 296 -33.96 -14.11 -18.09
C ASP A 296 -33.34 -15.00 -17.00
N SER A 297 -32.29 -14.51 -16.32
CA SER A 297 -31.56 -15.26 -15.30
C SER A 297 -32.19 -15.20 -13.91
N THR A 298 -31.79 -16.14 -13.04
CA THR A 298 -32.00 -16.09 -11.59
C THR A 298 -30.71 -15.67 -10.88
N VAL A 299 -30.78 -14.61 -10.05
CA VAL A 299 -29.65 -14.14 -9.25
C VAL A 299 -29.91 -14.41 -7.76
N GLY A 300 -29.03 -15.20 -7.15
CA GLY A 300 -29.03 -15.47 -5.71
C GLY A 300 -28.04 -14.60 -4.96
N ILE A 301 -28.52 -13.85 -3.95
CA ILE A 301 -27.69 -12.98 -3.12
C ILE A 301 -27.56 -13.57 -1.71
N ILE A 302 -26.33 -13.90 -1.31
CA ILE A 302 -26.02 -14.32 0.05
C ILE A 302 -25.73 -13.07 0.88
N GLY A 303 -26.70 -12.66 1.70
CA GLY A 303 -26.65 -11.46 2.52
C GLY A 303 -27.25 -10.23 1.83
N LEU A 304 -28.57 -10.05 1.91
CA LEU A 304 -29.30 -8.88 1.39
C LEU A 304 -29.17 -7.64 2.33
N GLY A 305 -27.93 -7.30 2.70
CA GLY A 305 -27.60 -6.04 3.39
C GLY A 305 -27.60 -4.85 2.43
N ARG A 306 -27.07 -3.70 2.89
CA ARG A 306 -27.00 -2.46 2.09
C ARG A 306 -26.31 -2.68 0.73
N ILE A 307 -25.17 -3.38 0.74
CA ILE A 307 -24.41 -3.70 -0.48
C ILE A 307 -25.21 -4.67 -1.36
N GLY A 308 -25.76 -5.76 -0.81
CA GLY A 308 -26.57 -6.72 -1.56
C GLY A 308 -27.80 -6.07 -2.24
N GLN A 309 -28.47 -5.13 -1.58
CA GLN A 309 -29.56 -4.34 -2.17
C GLN A 309 -29.07 -3.45 -3.31
N ALA A 310 -27.94 -2.76 -3.12
CA ALA A 310 -27.35 -1.93 -4.15
C ALA A 310 -26.88 -2.73 -5.38
N VAL A 311 -26.43 -3.98 -5.18
CA VAL A 311 -26.13 -4.94 -6.25
C VAL A 311 -27.41 -5.35 -6.98
N ALA A 312 -28.45 -5.78 -6.25
CA ALA A 312 -29.73 -6.18 -6.86
C ALA A 312 -30.33 -5.06 -7.73
N ARG A 313 -30.31 -3.82 -7.23
CA ARG A 313 -30.77 -2.62 -7.94
C ARG A 313 -30.03 -2.40 -9.25
N ARG A 314 -28.71 -2.59 -9.26
CA ARG A 314 -27.87 -2.45 -10.45
C ARG A 314 -28.04 -3.60 -11.44
N LEU A 315 -28.35 -4.80 -10.96
CA LEU A 315 -28.58 -5.98 -11.82
C LEU A 315 -29.99 -6.02 -12.42
N LYS A 316 -31.01 -5.45 -11.78
CA LYS A 316 -32.39 -5.42 -12.28
C LYS A 316 -32.51 -4.98 -13.76
N PRO A 317 -31.90 -3.87 -14.22
CA PRO A 317 -32.00 -3.44 -15.62
C PRO A 317 -31.29 -4.35 -16.63
N PHE A 318 -30.52 -5.36 -16.21
CA PHE A 318 -29.93 -6.35 -17.13
C PHE A 318 -30.95 -7.43 -17.58
N GLY A 319 -32.20 -7.33 -17.13
CA GLY A 319 -33.27 -8.28 -17.48
C GLY A 319 -33.30 -9.52 -16.59
N VAL A 320 -32.85 -9.41 -15.34
CA VAL A 320 -32.93 -10.50 -14.35
C VAL A 320 -34.40 -10.85 -14.12
N LYS A 321 -34.74 -12.12 -14.27
CA LYS A 321 -36.11 -12.63 -14.11
C LYS A 321 -36.50 -12.82 -12.66
N LYS A 322 -35.56 -13.29 -11.83
CA LYS A 322 -35.83 -13.66 -10.43
C LYS A 322 -34.66 -13.31 -9.53
N PHE A 323 -34.93 -12.66 -8.41
CA PHE A 323 -33.98 -12.49 -7.32
C PHE A 323 -34.31 -13.46 -6.18
N LEU A 324 -33.29 -14.18 -5.72
CA LEU A 324 -33.33 -14.99 -4.51
C LEU A 324 -32.37 -14.38 -3.49
N TYR A 325 -32.66 -14.54 -2.20
CA TYR A 325 -31.68 -14.21 -1.17
C TYR A 325 -31.72 -15.15 0.01
N SER A 326 -30.56 -15.29 0.67
CA SER A 326 -30.42 -16.03 1.91
C SER A 326 -29.65 -15.22 2.95
N GLY A 327 -29.85 -15.57 4.22
CA GLY A 327 -29.29 -14.85 5.37
C GLY A 327 -29.89 -15.37 6.68
N SER A 328 -29.60 -14.68 7.78
CA SER A 328 -30.04 -15.06 9.12
C SER A 328 -31.56 -15.01 9.33
N HIS A 329 -32.25 -14.10 8.64
CA HIS A 329 -33.70 -13.91 8.72
C HIS A 329 -34.22 -13.20 7.46
N PRO A 330 -35.52 -13.35 7.13
CA PRO A 330 -36.17 -12.59 6.06
C PRO A 330 -36.10 -11.08 6.30
N LYS A 331 -36.01 -10.31 5.21
CA LYS A 331 -36.02 -8.83 5.19
C LYS A 331 -37.03 -8.34 4.16
N PRO A 332 -38.35 -8.47 4.42
CA PRO A 332 -39.39 -8.21 3.42
C PRO A 332 -39.34 -6.78 2.87
N GLU A 333 -39.08 -5.78 3.73
CA GLU A 333 -38.98 -4.37 3.31
C GLU A 333 -37.81 -4.14 2.33
N ASN A 334 -36.64 -4.71 2.60
CA ASN A 334 -35.47 -4.60 1.73
C ASN A 334 -35.61 -5.42 0.44
N ALA A 335 -36.40 -6.50 0.48
CA ALA A 335 -36.61 -7.40 -0.65
C ALA A 335 -37.69 -6.91 -1.62
N ALA A 336 -38.65 -6.10 -1.13
CA ALA A 336 -39.82 -5.65 -1.89
C ALA A 336 -39.46 -4.94 -3.20
N GLU A 337 -38.41 -4.12 -3.22
CA GLU A 337 -37.97 -3.40 -4.43
C GLU A 337 -37.62 -4.32 -5.61
N PHE A 338 -37.14 -5.53 -5.30
CA PHE A 338 -36.65 -6.51 -6.27
C PHE A 338 -37.55 -7.73 -6.37
N GLU A 339 -38.67 -7.75 -5.63
CA GLU A 339 -39.52 -8.92 -5.44
C GLU A 339 -38.70 -10.16 -5.06
N ALA A 340 -37.64 -9.95 -4.26
CA ALA A 340 -36.68 -10.99 -3.94
C ALA A 340 -37.26 -12.02 -2.96
N GLU A 341 -37.10 -13.30 -3.27
CA GLU A 341 -37.62 -14.39 -2.45
C GLU A 341 -36.59 -14.84 -1.41
N PHE A 342 -36.97 -14.86 -0.12
CA PHE A 342 -36.11 -15.43 0.92
C PHE A 342 -36.14 -16.95 0.86
N VAL A 343 -34.97 -17.57 0.70
CA VAL A 343 -34.86 -19.02 0.54
C VAL A 343 -33.71 -19.61 1.37
N PRO A 344 -33.78 -20.91 1.73
CA PRO A 344 -32.63 -21.62 2.27
C PRO A 344 -31.44 -21.60 1.30
N LEU A 345 -30.23 -21.64 1.84
CA LEU A 345 -28.99 -21.59 1.05
C LEU A 345 -28.92 -22.71 -0.01
N THR A 346 -29.45 -23.89 0.31
CA THR A 346 -29.53 -25.03 -0.63
C THR A 346 -30.32 -24.68 -1.88
N ARG A 347 -31.54 -24.13 -1.70
CA ARG A 347 -32.41 -23.71 -2.80
C ARG A 347 -31.80 -22.54 -3.59
N LEU A 348 -31.11 -21.62 -2.91
CA LEU A 348 -30.36 -20.54 -3.57
C LEU A 348 -29.31 -21.11 -4.52
N ALA A 349 -28.50 -22.08 -4.07
CA ALA A 349 -27.47 -22.70 -4.89
C ALA A 349 -28.07 -23.42 -6.12
N GLU A 350 -29.16 -24.18 -5.91
CA GLU A 350 -29.80 -25.00 -6.95
C GLU A 350 -30.50 -24.17 -8.04
N GLU A 351 -31.13 -23.05 -7.66
CA GLU A 351 -31.93 -22.23 -8.58
C GLU A 351 -31.15 -21.11 -9.28
N SER A 352 -30.02 -20.65 -8.74
CA SER A 352 -29.34 -19.45 -9.23
C SER A 352 -28.44 -19.72 -10.45
N ASP A 353 -28.53 -18.85 -11.45
CA ASP A 353 -27.55 -18.76 -12.55
C ASP A 353 -26.36 -17.89 -12.14
N PHE A 354 -26.57 -16.93 -11.24
CA PHE A 354 -25.53 -16.10 -10.67
C PHE A 354 -25.67 -16.09 -9.15
N VAL A 355 -24.58 -16.35 -8.42
CA VAL A 355 -24.53 -16.23 -6.97
C VAL A 355 -23.62 -15.06 -6.61
N VAL A 356 -24.09 -14.12 -5.79
CA VAL A 356 -23.29 -12.99 -5.30
C VAL A 356 -23.26 -13.00 -3.78
N VAL A 357 -22.05 -13.01 -3.20
CA VAL A 357 -21.82 -13.08 -1.76
C VAL A 357 -21.42 -11.72 -1.21
N THR A 358 -22.29 -11.14 -0.39
CA THR A 358 -22.12 -9.82 0.24
C THR A 358 -22.41 -9.85 1.74
N CYS A 359 -22.36 -11.02 2.37
CA CYS A 359 -22.58 -11.20 3.82
C CYS A 359 -21.35 -10.79 4.65
N ALA A 360 -21.52 -10.59 5.95
CA ALA A 360 -20.38 -10.45 6.86
C ALA A 360 -19.69 -11.80 7.11
N LEU A 361 -18.41 -11.79 7.48
CA LEU A 361 -17.73 -12.96 8.02
C LEU A 361 -18.09 -13.12 9.50
N THR A 362 -18.68 -14.26 9.83
CA THR A 362 -19.09 -14.67 11.18
C THR A 362 -18.83 -16.17 11.32
N PRO A 363 -18.87 -16.75 12.53
CA PRO A 363 -18.75 -18.20 12.68
C PRO A 363 -19.77 -19.00 11.85
N ALA A 364 -20.95 -18.44 11.58
CA ALA A 364 -21.99 -19.08 10.77
C ALA A 364 -21.76 -18.99 9.26
N THR A 365 -20.94 -18.04 8.79
CA THR A 365 -20.66 -17.83 7.36
C THR A 365 -19.27 -18.30 6.94
N GLN A 366 -18.38 -18.59 7.89
CA GLN A 366 -17.05 -19.13 7.62
C GLN A 366 -17.15 -20.51 6.94
N GLY A 367 -16.50 -20.67 5.78
CA GLY A 367 -16.51 -21.90 5.00
C GLY A 367 -17.90 -22.33 4.51
N MET A 368 -18.88 -21.41 4.50
CA MET A 368 -20.26 -21.70 4.10
C MET A 368 -20.35 -22.06 2.62
N CYS A 369 -19.55 -21.41 1.76
CA CYS A 369 -19.41 -21.76 0.35
C CYS A 369 -18.32 -22.83 0.20
N ASN A 370 -18.69 -24.08 0.43
CA ASN A 370 -17.83 -25.27 0.38
C ASN A 370 -18.26 -26.24 -0.73
N LYS A 371 -17.63 -27.41 -0.78
CA LYS A 371 -17.93 -28.50 -1.74
C LYS A 371 -19.41 -28.83 -1.85
N GLY A 372 -20.12 -28.90 -0.72
CA GLY A 372 -21.55 -29.20 -0.71
C GLY A 372 -22.40 -28.07 -1.31
N PHE A 373 -21.95 -26.82 -1.18
CA PHE A 373 -22.57 -25.67 -1.83
C PHE A 373 -22.32 -25.68 -3.34
N PHE A 374 -21.06 -25.81 -3.76
CA PHE A 374 -20.69 -25.82 -5.19
C PHE A 374 -21.29 -27.01 -5.95
N ALA A 375 -21.38 -28.19 -5.33
CA ALA A 375 -22.00 -29.37 -5.94
C ALA A 375 -23.50 -29.21 -6.26
N ARG A 376 -24.18 -28.26 -5.60
CA ARG A 376 -25.59 -27.94 -5.84
C ARG A 376 -25.78 -26.85 -6.88
N MET A 377 -24.74 -26.09 -7.18
CA MET A 377 -24.81 -25.03 -8.18
C MET A 377 -24.97 -25.60 -9.58
N LYS A 378 -25.59 -24.83 -10.47
CA LYS A 378 -25.70 -25.22 -11.88
C LYS A 378 -24.31 -25.21 -12.53
N LYS A 379 -24.06 -26.15 -13.44
CA LYS A 379 -22.83 -26.18 -14.26
C LYS A 379 -22.59 -24.90 -15.05
N THR A 380 -23.65 -24.18 -15.38
CA THR A 380 -23.63 -22.91 -16.11
C THR A 380 -23.56 -21.67 -15.22
N SER A 381 -23.54 -21.85 -13.89
CA SER A 381 -23.62 -20.74 -12.97
C SER A 381 -22.29 -20.03 -12.75
N VAL A 382 -22.35 -18.76 -12.38
CA VAL A 382 -21.19 -17.92 -12.05
C VAL A 382 -21.24 -17.51 -10.58
N PHE A 383 -20.14 -17.72 -9.86
CA PHE A 383 -20.02 -17.42 -8.43
C PHE A 383 -19.19 -16.15 -8.18
N ILE A 384 -19.71 -15.19 -7.43
CA ILE A 384 -19.05 -13.90 -7.14
C ILE A 384 -18.93 -13.69 -5.63
N ASN A 385 -17.73 -13.39 -5.15
CA ASN A 385 -17.49 -13.06 -3.74
C ASN A 385 -16.83 -11.68 -3.60
N THR A 386 -17.53 -10.76 -2.95
CA THR A 386 -17.03 -9.44 -2.55
C THR A 386 -17.22 -9.19 -1.05
N SER A 387 -17.31 -10.28 -0.27
CA SER A 387 -17.46 -10.25 1.19
C SER A 387 -16.12 -10.38 1.93
N ARG A 388 -15.73 -11.62 2.26
CA ARG A 388 -14.42 -12.03 2.82
C ARG A 388 -14.01 -13.36 2.19
N GLY A 389 -12.70 -13.58 2.06
CA GLY A 389 -12.18 -14.84 1.53
C GLY A 389 -12.62 -16.06 2.34
N ALA A 390 -12.59 -15.96 3.67
CA ALA A 390 -12.91 -17.07 4.58
C ALA A 390 -14.37 -17.55 4.55
N VAL A 391 -15.28 -16.85 3.83
CA VAL A 391 -16.63 -17.37 3.54
C VAL A 391 -16.58 -18.54 2.55
N VAL A 392 -15.52 -18.61 1.75
CA VAL A 392 -15.31 -19.60 0.69
C VAL A 392 -14.22 -20.57 1.10
N ASN A 393 -14.48 -21.87 0.94
CA ASN A 393 -13.39 -22.84 0.88
C ASN A 393 -12.75 -22.76 -0.51
N GLN A 394 -11.54 -22.19 -0.59
CA GLN A 394 -10.84 -21.96 -1.86
C GLN A 394 -10.38 -23.25 -2.54
N GLU A 395 -10.10 -24.31 -1.78
CA GLU A 395 -9.75 -25.63 -2.34
C GLU A 395 -10.97 -26.24 -3.03
N ASP A 396 -12.12 -26.21 -2.36
CA ASP A 396 -13.39 -26.68 -2.95
C ASP A 396 -13.80 -25.86 -4.18
N LEU A 397 -13.54 -24.55 -4.17
CA LEU A 397 -13.79 -23.69 -5.33
C LEU A 397 -12.87 -24.05 -6.50
N TYR A 398 -11.60 -24.30 -6.24
CA TYR A 398 -10.64 -24.76 -7.27
C TYR A 398 -11.12 -26.07 -7.89
N ASP A 399 -11.51 -27.04 -7.07
CA ASP A 399 -12.06 -28.32 -7.53
C ASP A 399 -13.34 -28.13 -8.36
N ALA A 400 -14.26 -27.27 -7.90
CA ALA A 400 -15.50 -26.99 -8.61
C ALA A 400 -15.26 -26.38 -10.00
N LEU A 401 -14.29 -25.47 -10.11
CA LEU A 401 -13.93 -24.82 -11.38
C LEU A 401 -13.19 -25.76 -12.33
N THR A 402 -12.25 -26.56 -11.82
CA THR A 402 -11.45 -27.49 -12.64
C THR A 402 -12.28 -28.67 -13.13
N GLN A 403 -13.25 -29.14 -12.35
CA GLN A 403 -14.16 -30.23 -12.70
C GLN A 403 -15.37 -29.76 -13.51
N GLY A 404 -15.51 -28.46 -13.78
CA GLY A 404 -16.66 -27.89 -14.50
C GLY A 404 -17.99 -28.07 -13.77
N GLN A 405 -17.98 -28.08 -12.43
CA GLN A 405 -19.18 -28.09 -11.60
C GLN A 405 -19.89 -26.73 -11.63
N ILE A 406 -19.14 -25.65 -11.81
CA ILE A 406 -19.62 -24.29 -12.06
C ILE A 406 -18.86 -23.70 -13.25
N ALA A 407 -19.41 -22.69 -13.90
CA ALA A 407 -18.84 -22.14 -15.11
C ALA A 407 -17.62 -21.25 -14.85
N ALA A 408 -17.74 -20.33 -13.89
CA ALA A 408 -16.70 -19.37 -13.56
C ALA A 408 -16.86 -18.79 -12.15
N ALA A 409 -15.81 -18.16 -11.65
CA ALA A 409 -15.85 -17.40 -10.41
C ALA A 409 -15.16 -16.03 -10.53
N GLY A 410 -15.62 -15.09 -9.70
CA GLY A 410 -15.01 -13.77 -9.52
C GLY A 410 -14.82 -13.48 -8.03
N LEU A 411 -13.60 -13.20 -7.59
CA LEU A 411 -13.26 -12.95 -6.19
C LEU A 411 -12.60 -11.57 -6.06
N ASP A 412 -13.18 -10.66 -5.27
CA ASP A 412 -12.45 -9.46 -4.81
C ASP A 412 -11.68 -9.71 -3.52
N VAL A 413 -11.92 -10.85 -2.87
CA VAL A 413 -11.41 -11.20 -1.54
C VAL A 413 -10.92 -12.65 -1.53
N THR A 414 -9.84 -12.91 -0.81
CA THR A 414 -9.15 -14.22 -0.79
C THR A 414 -8.66 -14.60 0.61
N THR A 415 -8.11 -15.79 0.76
CA THR A 415 -7.50 -16.26 2.02
C THR A 415 -6.21 -17.01 1.69
N PRO A 416 -5.03 -16.52 2.10
CA PRO A 416 -4.79 -15.21 2.72
C PRO A 416 -4.92 -14.05 1.71
N GLU A 417 -4.83 -12.81 2.19
CA GLU A 417 -4.61 -11.61 1.38
C GLU A 417 -3.23 -11.00 1.77
N PRO A 418 -2.29 -10.80 0.81
CA PRO A 418 -2.39 -11.13 -0.61
C PRO A 418 -2.38 -12.64 -0.86
N LEU A 419 -3.10 -13.08 -1.91
CA LEU A 419 -3.04 -14.46 -2.37
C LEU A 419 -1.63 -14.72 -2.97
N PRO A 420 -0.96 -15.84 -2.62
CA PRO A 420 0.33 -16.19 -3.22
C PRO A 420 0.25 -16.24 -4.74
N THR A 421 1.27 -15.73 -5.44
CA THR A 421 1.25 -15.64 -6.91
C THR A 421 1.30 -17.00 -7.61
N ASP A 422 1.72 -18.04 -6.91
CA ASP A 422 1.73 -19.44 -7.33
C ASP A 422 0.47 -20.21 -6.92
N HIS A 423 -0.53 -19.53 -6.34
CA HIS A 423 -1.76 -20.17 -5.88
C HIS A 423 -2.55 -20.77 -7.07
N PRO A 424 -3.06 -22.02 -6.97
CA PRO A 424 -3.70 -22.72 -8.09
C PRO A 424 -4.85 -21.96 -8.77
N LEU A 425 -5.65 -21.20 -8.02
CA LEU A 425 -6.73 -20.38 -8.58
C LEU A 425 -6.26 -19.36 -9.63
N LEU A 426 -5.04 -18.82 -9.50
CA LEU A 426 -4.49 -17.84 -10.46
C LEU A 426 -4.12 -18.48 -11.81
N SER A 427 -4.02 -19.81 -11.86
CA SER A 427 -3.79 -20.55 -13.11
C SER A 427 -5.07 -20.77 -13.92
N LEU A 428 -6.25 -20.54 -13.34
CA LEU A 428 -7.54 -20.85 -13.95
C LEU A 428 -8.06 -19.69 -14.79
N LYS A 429 -8.33 -19.94 -16.07
CA LYS A 429 -8.87 -18.94 -17.00
C LYS A 429 -10.31 -18.50 -16.67
N ASN A 430 -11.06 -19.35 -15.99
CA ASN A 430 -12.44 -19.10 -15.55
C ASN A 430 -12.51 -18.61 -14.09
N CYS A 431 -11.40 -18.14 -13.52
CA CYS A 431 -11.37 -17.47 -12.21
C CYS A 431 -10.80 -16.06 -12.36
N VAL A 432 -11.58 -15.04 -11.99
CA VAL A 432 -11.14 -13.64 -11.97
C VAL A 432 -10.88 -13.25 -10.53
N ILE A 433 -9.67 -12.78 -10.20
CA ILE A 433 -9.31 -12.35 -8.85
C ILE A 433 -8.87 -10.90 -8.87
N LEU A 434 -9.45 -10.08 -7.99
CA LEU A 434 -9.10 -8.69 -7.77
C LEU A 434 -8.49 -8.52 -6.35
N PRO A 435 -7.61 -7.54 -6.15
CA PRO A 435 -6.89 -7.39 -4.88
C PRO A 435 -7.65 -6.48 -3.89
N HIS A 436 -8.86 -6.87 -3.50
CA HIS A 436 -9.68 -6.18 -2.48
C HIS A 436 -9.89 -4.69 -2.78
N VAL A 437 -10.44 -4.42 -3.96
CA VAL A 437 -10.64 -3.06 -4.48
C VAL A 437 -12.10 -2.59 -4.43
N GLY A 438 -12.97 -3.28 -3.68
CA GLY A 438 -14.40 -2.97 -3.53
C GLY A 438 -14.72 -1.48 -3.40
N SER A 439 -14.06 -0.78 -2.49
CA SER A 439 -14.28 0.64 -2.21
C SER A 439 -13.33 1.59 -2.94
N ALA A 440 -12.54 1.10 -3.91
CA ALA A 440 -11.39 1.81 -4.47
C ALA A 440 -11.75 2.87 -5.53
N THR A 441 -12.53 3.87 -5.14
CA THR A 441 -12.64 5.14 -5.85
C THR A 441 -12.03 6.25 -5.01
N TYR A 442 -11.44 7.27 -5.64
CA TYR A 442 -10.83 8.39 -4.89
C TYR A 442 -11.83 9.07 -3.95
N ALA A 443 -13.06 9.33 -4.43
CA ALA A 443 -14.11 9.95 -3.64
C ALA A 443 -14.52 9.07 -2.44
N THR A 444 -14.80 7.78 -2.66
CA THR A 444 -15.18 6.86 -1.57
C THR A 444 -14.07 6.72 -0.54
N ARG A 445 -12.81 6.50 -0.96
CA ARG A 445 -11.67 6.38 -0.03
C ARG A 445 -11.46 7.66 0.78
N SER A 446 -11.63 8.82 0.16
CA SER A 446 -11.51 10.12 0.86
C SER A 446 -12.62 10.30 1.89
N THR A 447 -13.87 10.00 1.55
CA THR A 447 -15.01 10.05 2.47
C THR A 447 -14.84 9.07 3.64
N MET A 448 -14.37 7.85 3.38
CA MET A 448 -14.06 6.86 4.42
C MET A 448 -12.97 7.36 5.37
N ALA A 449 -11.89 7.95 4.85
CA ALA A 449 -10.79 8.48 5.66
C ALA A 449 -11.26 9.63 6.57
N VAL A 450 -12.04 10.56 6.02
CA VAL A 450 -12.64 11.66 6.80
C VAL A 450 -13.56 11.13 7.89
N LEU A 451 -14.41 10.14 7.56
CA LEU A 451 -15.31 9.53 8.54
C LEU A 451 -14.53 8.81 9.66
N ALA A 452 -13.52 8.02 9.32
CA ALA A 452 -12.68 7.35 10.31
C ALA A 452 -11.98 8.35 11.24
N ALA A 453 -11.45 9.45 10.69
CA ALA A 453 -10.85 10.53 11.49
C ALA A 453 -11.88 11.20 12.41
N ASN A 454 -13.09 11.49 11.91
CA ASN A 454 -14.15 12.12 12.72
C ASN A 454 -14.65 11.20 13.83
N ASN A 455 -14.83 9.89 13.57
CA ASN A 455 -15.14 8.90 14.59
C ASN A 455 -14.07 8.86 15.68
N LEU A 456 -12.78 8.87 15.29
CA LEU A 456 -11.66 8.86 16.23
C LEU A 456 -11.66 10.11 17.11
N LEU A 457 -11.78 11.30 16.51
CA LEU A 457 -11.78 12.57 17.24
C LEU A 457 -12.95 12.69 18.20
N ALA A 458 -14.16 12.32 17.76
CA ALA A 458 -15.35 12.30 18.63
C ALA A 458 -15.18 11.30 19.78
N GLY A 459 -14.64 10.11 19.48
CA GLY A 459 -14.30 9.10 20.48
C GLY A 459 -13.36 9.61 21.58
N LEU A 460 -12.28 10.28 21.18
CA LEU A 460 -11.28 10.85 22.10
C LEU A 460 -11.87 11.98 22.97
N ARG A 461 -12.83 12.75 22.44
CA ARG A 461 -13.50 13.85 23.16
C ARG A 461 -14.68 13.38 24.03
N GLY A 462 -15.07 12.11 23.95
CA GLY A 462 -16.28 11.63 24.62
C GLY A 462 -17.58 12.12 23.96
N GLU A 463 -17.51 12.56 22.70
CA GLU A 463 -18.66 13.02 21.91
C GLU A 463 -19.31 11.85 21.15
N PRO A 464 -20.57 11.97 20.70
CA PRO A 464 -21.17 11.00 19.79
C PRO A 464 -20.35 10.88 18.49
N MET A 465 -19.98 9.64 18.10
CA MET A 465 -19.31 9.45 16.81
C MET A 465 -20.35 9.53 15.67
N PRO A 466 -19.97 10.04 14.49
CA PRO A 466 -20.84 9.97 13.31
C PRO A 466 -21.33 8.55 13.00
N HIS A 467 -20.44 7.55 13.12
CA HIS A 467 -20.79 6.13 12.97
C HIS A 467 -20.07 5.26 14.01
N GLU A 468 -20.74 5.07 15.14
CA GLU A 468 -20.32 4.17 16.20
C GLU A 468 -20.90 2.77 16.01
N LEU A 469 -20.05 1.75 16.17
CA LEU A 469 -20.47 0.37 16.30
C LEU A 469 -20.95 0.13 17.73
N GLN A 470 -22.18 -0.34 17.88
CA GLN A 470 -22.75 -0.72 19.17
C GLN A 470 -22.25 -2.13 19.53
N LEU A 471 -21.46 -2.22 20.60
CA LEU A 471 -20.82 -3.46 21.06
C LEU A 471 -21.66 -4.25 22.05
#